data_AF-A0A1Y0HX93-F1
#
_entry.id   AF-A0A1Y0HX93-F1
#
_cell.length_a   1.000
_cell.length_b   1.000
_cell.length_c   1.000
_cell.angle_alpha   90.00
_cell.angle_beta   90.00
_cell.angle_gamma   90.00
#
_symmetry.space_group_name_H-M   'P 1'
#
loop_
_entity.id
_entity.type
_entity.pdbx_description
1 polymer ?
#
loop_
_entity_poly.entity_id
_entity_poly.type
_entity_poly.pdbx_seq_one_letter_code
_entity_poly.pdbx_strand_id
1 'polypeptide(L)'
;MSRPDDVPRPGAEPDAPASLDAEVTDAVEHAVEDEVRAAVRQAVSVSVATGLYGISFGALSVVAGLDVAQTMALSLLMFSGGSQFALIGVVGAGGAPGAAIATAGFLGVRNALYGAQLGPLLALRSWHKVVAAQFTIDESTAVATAQRSRRAVRAGFWWTGVGIFVLWNAMTLVGALAGDALGDPRAWGLDAAAAAAFLALLWPRLAARAMQLTAAAAVLVAVLLIPVAPGGVPVLAAAAVAIVIGQVDARRRHDPSGGSSAPPVDGHLGKESS
;
A
#
# COMPACT_ATOMS: atom_id res chain seq x y z
N MET A 1 -1.42 74.03 52.42
CA MET A 1 -0.84 72.69 52.69
C MET A 1 -1.75 71.68 52.00
N SER A 2 -1.52 71.42 50.71
CA SER A 2 -2.30 70.50 49.88
C SER A 2 -1.39 69.36 49.45
N ARG A 3 -1.82 68.11 49.69
CA ARG A 3 -1.11 66.88 49.35
C ARG A 3 -0.95 66.74 47.82
N PRO A 4 0.18 66.22 47.31
CA PRO A 4 0.37 65.94 45.90
C PRO A 4 -0.20 64.56 45.52
N ASP A 5 -0.93 64.56 44.41
CA ASP A 5 -1.07 63.52 43.36
C ASP A 5 -1.09 62.05 43.77
N ASP A 6 -2.31 61.50 43.83
CA ASP A 6 -2.58 60.07 43.78
C ASP A 6 -2.64 59.65 42.29
N VAL A 7 -1.49 59.27 41.73
CA VAL A 7 -1.40 58.71 40.37
C VAL A 7 -1.75 57.22 40.44
N PRO A 8 -2.81 56.74 39.76
CA PRO A 8 -3.13 55.32 39.71
C PRO A 8 -1.98 54.55 39.03
N ARG A 9 -1.44 53.53 39.71
CA ARG A 9 -0.47 52.62 39.10
C ARG A 9 -1.16 51.85 37.97
N PRO A 10 -0.52 51.66 36.80
CA PRO A 10 -1.05 50.79 35.76
C PRO A 10 -1.25 49.40 36.36
N GLY A 11 -2.46 48.86 36.21
CA GLY A 11 -2.74 47.48 36.57
C GLY A 11 -1.74 46.55 35.89
N ALA A 12 -1.26 45.55 36.63
CA ALA A 12 -0.55 44.43 36.03
C ALA A 12 -1.43 43.88 34.88
N GLU A 13 -0.92 43.92 33.66
CA GLU A 13 -1.52 43.20 32.55
C GLU A 13 -1.70 41.74 32.98
N PRO A 14 -2.88 41.13 32.77
CA PRO A 14 -3.06 39.72 33.04
C PRO A 14 -2.07 38.92 32.20
N ASP A 15 -1.52 37.85 32.80
CA ASP A 15 -0.55 36.86 32.31
C ASP A 15 -1.05 36.04 31.08
N ALA A 16 -1.78 36.68 30.17
CA ALA A 16 -2.57 36.08 29.11
C ALA A 16 -1.83 35.45 27.90
N PRO A 17 -0.55 35.75 27.57
CA PRO A 17 0.07 35.13 26.39
C PRO A 17 0.55 33.70 26.64
N ALA A 18 1.06 33.37 27.84
CA ALA A 18 1.66 32.07 28.11
C ALA A 18 0.65 30.92 28.25
N SER A 19 -0.56 31.22 28.75
CA SER A 19 -1.61 30.21 28.94
C SER A 19 -2.27 29.78 27.62
N LEU A 20 -2.46 30.73 26.69
CA LEU A 20 -3.02 30.46 25.36
C LEU A 20 -2.05 29.65 24.49
N ASP A 21 -0.75 29.96 24.56
CA ASP A 21 0.29 29.20 23.85
C ASP A 21 0.35 27.74 24.34
N ALA A 22 0.19 27.51 25.64
CA ALA A 22 0.13 26.17 26.22
C ALA A 22 -1.12 25.40 25.78
N GLU A 23 -2.29 26.03 25.81
CA GLU A 23 -3.56 25.41 25.41
C GLU A 23 -3.58 25.03 23.91
N VAL A 24 -3.06 25.91 23.05
CA VAL A 24 -2.91 25.61 21.61
C VAL A 24 -1.91 24.48 21.37
N THR A 25 -0.80 24.45 22.11
CA THR A 25 0.21 23.39 21.99
C THR A 25 -0.35 22.03 22.39
N ASP A 26 -1.07 21.96 23.51
CA ASP A 26 -1.71 20.74 23.99
C ASP A 26 -2.79 20.24 23.00
N ALA A 27 -3.60 21.16 22.45
CA ALA A 27 -4.61 20.82 21.45
C ALA A 27 -3.97 20.24 20.17
N VAL A 28 -2.84 20.79 19.72
CA VAL A 28 -2.11 20.28 18.55
C VAL A 28 -1.49 18.91 18.83
N GLU A 29 -0.88 18.70 20.00
CA GLU A 29 -0.31 17.39 20.35
C GLU A 29 -1.39 16.32 20.44
N HIS A 30 -2.53 16.60 21.09
CA HIS A 30 -3.67 15.68 21.12
C HIS A 30 -4.21 15.35 19.73
N ALA A 31 -4.32 16.32 18.83
CA ALA A 31 -4.72 16.07 17.45
C ALA A 31 -3.73 15.15 16.71
N VAL A 32 -2.41 15.32 16.94
CA VAL A 32 -1.37 14.45 16.38
C VAL A 32 -1.44 13.04 16.98
N GLU A 33 -1.69 12.91 18.28
CA GLU A 33 -1.87 11.62 18.95
C GLU A 33 -3.08 10.84 18.41
N ASP A 34 -4.19 11.52 18.19
CA ASP A 34 -5.40 10.94 17.59
C ASP A 34 -5.14 10.47 16.16
N GLU A 35 -4.40 11.25 15.37
CA GLU A 35 -3.98 10.86 14.03
C GLU A 35 -3.07 9.63 14.06
N VAL A 36 -2.09 9.57 14.97
CA VAL A 36 -1.24 8.40 15.16
C VAL A 36 -2.06 7.17 15.54
N ARG A 37 -3.01 7.30 16.46
CA ARG A 37 -3.90 6.20 16.86
C ARG A 37 -4.75 5.70 15.69
N ALA A 38 -5.27 6.62 14.88
CA ALA A 38 -6.02 6.29 13.67
C ALA A 38 -5.15 5.54 12.65
N ALA A 39 -3.91 6.02 12.42
CA ALA A 39 -2.94 5.38 11.53
C ALA A 39 -2.61 3.95 12.00
N VAL A 40 -2.40 3.74 13.31
CA VAL A 40 -2.15 2.40 13.88
C VAL A 40 -3.35 1.48 13.70
N ARG A 41 -4.57 1.96 13.97
CA ARG A 41 -5.80 1.15 13.78
C ARG A 41 -5.97 0.74 12.31
N GLN A 42 -5.73 1.66 11.39
CA GLN A 42 -5.73 1.36 9.95
C GLN A 42 -4.64 0.35 9.60
N ALA A 43 -3.42 0.54 10.10
CA ALA A 43 -2.29 -0.37 9.88
C ALA A 43 -2.58 -1.79 10.35
N VAL A 44 -3.19 -1.97 11.52
CA VAL A 44 -3.57 -3.29 12.05
C VAL A 44 -4.59 -3.97 11.13
N SER A 45 -5.64 -3.26 10.73
CA SER A 45 -6.65 -3.80 9.80
C SER A 45 -6.05 -4.24 8.47
N VAL A 46 -5.19 -3.40 7.88
CA VAL A 46 -4.48 -3.70 6.64
C VAL A 46 -3.50 -4.87 6.82
N SER A 47 -2.84 -4.94 7.98
CA SER A 47 -1.91 -6.03 8.29
C SER A 47 -2.60 -7.37 8.36
N VAL A 48 -3.76 -7.44 9.04
CA VAL A 48 -4.56 -8.67 9.11
C VAL A 48 -5.03 -9.08 7.72
N ALA A 49 -5.66 -8.16 6.98
CA ALA A 49 -6.18 -8.46 5.66
C ALA A 49 -5.10 -8.95 4.68
N THR A 50 -3.93 -8.28 4.67
CA THR A 50 -2.84 -8.60 3.74
C THR A 50 -2.06 -9.83 4.18
N GLY A 51 -1.75 -9.93 5.48
CA GLY A 51 -0.94 -11.02 6.02
C GLY A 51 -1.63 -12.38 5.86
N LEU A 52 -2.96 -12.45 5.96
CA LEU A 52 -3.72 -13.67 5.72
C LEU A 52 -3.50 -14.25 4.31
N TYR A 53 -3.25 -13.41 3.30
CA TYR A 53 -2.95 -13.89 1.94
C TYR A 53 -1.60 -14.60 1.83
N GLY A 54 -0.72 -14.44 2.82
CA GLY A 54 0.54 -15.17 2.90
C GLY A 54 0.33 -16.68 2.88
N ILE A 55 -0.82 -17.18 3.38
CA ILE A 55 -1.14 -18.62 3.32
C ILE A 55 -1.16 -19.15 1.88
N SER A 56 -1.69 -18.35 0.95
CA SER A 56 -1.71 -18.71 -0.46
C SER A 56 -0.31 -18.69 -1.06
N PHE A 57 0.52 -17.72 -0.68
CA PHE A 57 1.90 -17.67 -1.14
C PHE A 57 2.69 -18.91 -0.69
N GLY A 58 2.54 -19.31 0.58
CA GLY A 58 3.17 -20.52 1.12
C GLY A 58 2.76 -21.77 0.35
N ALA A 59 1.46 -21.98 0.18
CA ALA A 59 0.94 -23.15 -0.53
C ALA A 59 1.36 -23.15 -2.02
N LEU A 60 1.23 -22.01 -2.71
CA LEU A 60 1.60 -21.89 -4.12
C LEU A 60 3.11 -22.04 -4.37
N SER A 61 3.95 -21.65 -3.41
CA SER A 61 5.40 -21.86 -3.51
C SER A 61 5.75 -23.35 -3.49
N VAL A 62 5.09 -24.13 -2.63
CA VAL A 62 5.25 -25.59 -2.58
C VAL A 62 4.74 -26.24 -3.86
N VAL A 63 3.59 -25.80 -4.39
CA VAL A 63 3.07 -26.23 -5.70
C VAL A 63 4.04 -25.92 -6.85
N ALA A 64 4.75 -24.80 -6.75
CA ALA A 64 5.79 -24.39 -7.70
C ALA A 64 7.09 -25.22 -7.57
N GLY A 65 7.18 -26.12 -6.58
CA GLY A 65 8.29 -27.04 -6.37
C GLY A 65 9.35 -26.55 -5.39
N LEU A 66 9.07 -25.51 -4.60
CA LEU A 66 9.96 -25.08 -3.53
C LEU A 66 9.68 -25.89 -2.26
N ASP A 67 10.73 -26.22 -1.51
CA ASP A 67 10.55 -26.74 -0.15
C ASP A 67 10.13 -25.63 0.83
N VAL A 68 9.77 -26.02 2.06
CA VAL A 68 9.34 -25.07 3.11
C VAL A 68 10.45 -24.08 3.45
N ALA A 69 11.71 -24.50 3.49
CA ALA A 69 12.84 -23.64 3.84
C ALA A 69 13.12 -22.60 2.75
N GLN A 70 13.09 -23.00 1.49
CA GLN A 70 13.19 -22.14 0.31
C GLN A 70 12.03 -21.14 0.26
N THR A 71 10.81 -21.59 0.52
CA THR A 71 9.61 -20.75 0.59
C THR A 71 9.75 -19.67 1.66
N MET A 72 10.20 -20.05 2.86
CA MET A 72 10.41 -19.10 3.97
C MET A 72 11.58 -18.16 3.71
N ALA A 73 12.70 -18.65 3.16
CA ALA A 73 13.84 -17.80 2.79
C ALA A 73 13.41 -16.76 1.76
N LEU A 74 12.66 -17.17 0.73
CA LEU A 74 12.11 -16.27 -0.27
C LEU A 74 11.18 -15.23 0.36
N SER A 75 10.32 -15.65 1.29
CA SER A 75 9.37 -14.76 1.97
C SER A 75 10.02 -13.72 2.87
N LEU A 76 11.02 -14.13 3.65
CA LEU A 76 11.73 -13.27 4.59
C LEU A 76 12.64 -12.26 3.87
N LEU A 77 13.30 -12.71 2.79
CA LEU A 77 14.29 -11.90 2.07
C LEU A 77 13.66 -11.02 0.99
N MET A 78 12.66 -11.52 0.27
CA MET A 78 12.02 -10.79 -0.84
C MET A 78 10.61 -10.31 -0.48
N PHE A 79 10.50 -9.58 0.62
CA PHE A 79 9.22 -9.10 1.15
C PHE A 79 8.61 -7.99 0.26
N SER A 80 7.84 -8.39 -0.75
CA SER A 80 7.25 -7.47 -1.73
C SER A 80 5.88 -7.92 -2.26
N GLY A 81 5.41 -9.12 -1.88
CA GLY A 81 4.14 -9.70 -2.28
C GLY A 81 4.10 -10.04 -3.78
N GLY A 82 3.83 -9.05 -4.62
CA GLY A 82 3.68 -9.22 -6.07
C GLY A 82 4.88 -9.85 -6.76
N SER A 83 6.10 -9.40 -6.42
CA SER A 83 7.32 -9.97 -7.01
C SER A 83 7.55 -11.42 -6.57
N GLN A 84 7.06 -11.81 -5.39
CA GLN A 84 7.13 -13.19 -4.90
C GLN A 84 6.23 -14.10 -5.72
N PHE A 85 4.98 -13.71 -5.93
CA PHE A 85 4.06 -14.44 -6.80
C PHE A 85 4.54 -14.52 -8.24
N ALA A 86 5.13 -13.45 -8.77
CA ALA A 86 5.73 -13.46 -10.10
C ALA A 86 6.88 -14.46 -10.17
N LEU A 87 7.79 -14.46 -9.20
CA LEU A 87 8.92 -15.39 -9.16
C LEU A 87 8.44 -16.85 -9.16
N ILE A 88 7.57 -17.22 -8.21
CA ILE A 88 7.09 -18.60 -8.10
C ILE A 88 6.20 -18.98 -9.29
N GLY A 89 5.51 -18.03 -9.91
CA GLY A 89 4.75 -18.26 -11.14
C GLY A 89 5.64 -18.65 -12.31
N VAL A 90 6.82 -18.00 -12.46
CA VAL A 90 7.79 -18.39 -13.48
C VAL A 90 8.43 -19.73 -13.17
N VAL A 91 8.84 -19.95 -11.92
CA VAL A 91 9.46 -21.21 -11.49
C VAL A 91 8.49 -22.39 -11.67
N GLY A 92 7.23 -22.24 -11.22
CA GLY A 92 6.21 -23.28 -11.33
C GLY A 92 5.83 -23.61 -12.77
N ALA A 93 5.96 -22.66 -13.70
CA ALA A 93 5.78 -22.88 -15.14
C ALA A 93 7.01 -23.50 -15.82
N GLY A 94 8.07 -23.86 -15.08
CA GLY A 94 9.31 -24.40 -15.64
C GLY A 94 10.20 -23.35 -16.32
N GLY A 95 9.98 -22.06 -16.03
CA GLY A 95 10.79 -20.97 -16.57
C GLY A 95 12.21 -20.96 -15.99
N ALA A 96 13.16 -20.43 -16.77
CA ALA A 96 14.55 -20.32 -16.35
C ALA A 96 14.72 -19.36 -15.13
N PRO A 97 15.68 -19.61 -14.22
CA PRO A 97 15.91 -18.76 -13.05
C PRO A 97 16.10 -17.27 -13.39
N GLY A 98 16.82 -16.97 -14.48
CA GLY A 98 17.03 -15.60 -14.95
C GLY A 98 15.72 -14.89 -15.33
N ALA A 99 14.76 -15.59 -15.94
CA ALA A 99 13.46 -15.05 -16.27
C ALA A 99 12.62 -14.78 -15.01
N ALA A 100 12.71 -15.65 -14.01
CA ALA A 100 12.04 -15.48 -12.73
C ALA A 100 12.56 -14.24 -11.98
N ILE A 101 13.90 -14.08 -11.92
CA ILE A 101 14.56 -12.90 -11.32
C ILE A 101 14.20 -11.62 -12.10
N ALA A 102 14.24 -11.64 -13.42
CA ALA A 102 13.89 -10.49 -14.24
C ALA A 102 12.43 -10.06 -14.05
N THR A 103 11.51 -11.03 -13.99
CA THR A 103 10.08 -10.78 -13.77
C THR A 103 9.83 -10.20 -12.38
N ALA A 104 10.39 -10.83 -11.34
CA ALA A 104 10.30 -10.34 -9.96
C ALA A 104 10.92 -8.95 -9.82
N GLY A 105 12.10 -8.73 -10.41
CA GLY A 105 12.79 -7.45 -10.41
C GLY A 105 11.99 -6.34 -11.10
N PHE A 106 11.38 -6.64 -12.25
CA PHE A 106 10.50 -5.71 -12.97
C PHE A 106 9.32 -5.27 -12.11
N LEU A 107 8.64 -6.21 -11.45
CA LEU A 107 7.56 -5.88 -10.52
C LEU A 107 8.08 -5.11 -9.30
N GLY A 108 9.27 -5.43 -8.82
CA GLY A 108 9.92 -4.78 -7.69
C GLY A 108 10.35 -3.32 -7.93
N VAL A 109 10.43 -2.86 -9.20
CA VAL A 109 10.76 -1.45 -9.52
C VAL A 109 9.82 -0.48 -8.80
N ARG A 110 8.54 -0.83 -8.64
CA ARG A 110 7.57 0.02 -7.94
C ARG A 110 7.95 0.25 -6.47
N ASN A 111 8.50 -0.77 -5.80
CA ASN A 111 8.96 -0.65 -4.41
C ASN A 111 10.14 0.35 -4.30
N ALA A 112 11.03 0.39 -5.30
CA ALA A 112 12.10 1.38 -5.36
C ALA A 112 11.54 2.81 -5.55
N LEU A 113 10.51 2.97 -6.39
CA LEU A 113 9.83 4.26 -6.58
C LEU A 113 9.15 4.74 -5.30
N TYR A 114 8.46 3.85 -4.58
CA TYR A 114 7.89 4.17 -3.26
C TYR A 114 8.99 4.57 -2.26
N GLY A 115 10.15 3.92 -2.30
CA GLY A 115 11.29 4.28 -1.46
C GLY A 115 11.77 5.71 -1.70
N ALA A 116 11.83 6.14 -2.97
CA ALA A 116 12.16 7.51 -3.33
C ALA A 116 11.10 8.52 -2.83
N GLN A 117 9.81 8.14 -2.91
CA GLN A 117 8.70 8.96 -2.43
C GLN A 117 8.66 9.08 -0.88
N LEU A 118 8.87 7.97 -0.18
CA LEU A 118 8.81 7.91 1.28
C LEU A 118 10.05 8.48 1.96
N GLY A 119 11.20 8.50 1.29
CA GLY A 119 12.48 8.97 1.84
C GLY A 119 12.37 10.34 2.55
N PRO A 120 11.85 11.39 1.88
CA PRO A 120 11.66 12.71 2.48
C PRO A 120 10.61 12.72 3.62
N LEU A 121 9.55 11.92 3.47
CA LEU A 121 8.44 11.87 4.42
C LEU A 121 8.89 11.24 5.75
N LEU A 122 9.58 10.10 5.67
CA LEU A 122 10.06 9.38 6.83
C LEU A 122 11.29 10.04 7.48
N ALA A 123 12.12 10.74 6.71
CA ALA A 123 13.36 11.40 7.16
C ALA A 123 14.21 10.52 8.08
N LEU A 124 14.50 9.30 7.61
CA LEU A 124 15.30 8.31 8.34
C LEU A 124 16.80 8.56 8.13
N ARG A 125 17.59 8.26 9.17
CA ARG A 125 19.05 8.44 9.18
C ARG A 125 19.77 7.12 8.94
N SER A 126 20.81 7.16 8.10
CA SER A 126 21.81 6.09 7.93
C SER A 126 21.18 4.71 7.64
N TRP A 127 21.53 3.67 8.41
CA TRP A 127 21.13 2.28 8.19
C TRP A 127 19.62 2.03 8.31
N HIS A 128 18.87 2.90 8.99
CA HIS A 128 17.40 2.79 9.06
C HIS A 128 16.74 2.90 7.68
N LYS A 129 17.40 3.51 6.69
CA LYS A 129 16.93 3.53 5.30
C LYS A 129 16.93 2.14 4.66
N VAL A 130 17.94 1.31 4.99
CA VAL A 130 18.03 -0.06 4.47
C VAL A 130 16.92 -0.92 5.06
N VAL A 131 16.67 -0.80 6.37
CA VAL A 131 15.55 -1.49 7.02
C VAL A 131 14.22 -1.02 6.44
N ALA A 132 14.02 0.30 6.30
CA ALA A 132 12.81 0.83 5.70
C ALA A 132 12.62 0.38 4.25
N ALA A 133 13.69 0.18 3.47
CA ALA A 133 13.58 -0.36 2.12
C ALA A 133 12.94 -1.75 2.12
N GLN A 134 13.26 -2.62 3.08
CA GLN A 134 12.62 -3.92 3.22
C GLN A 134 11.11 -3.78 3.47
N PHE A 135 10.69 -2.83 4.30
CA PHE A 135 9.28 -2.62 4.64
C PHE A 135 8.54 -1.70 3.66
N THR A 136 9.17 -1.30 2.55
CA THR A 136 8.55 -0.44 1.55
C THR A 136 7.75 -1.27 0.57
N ILE A 137 6.46 -1.44 0.86
CA ILE A 137 5.48 -2.19 0.07
C ILE A 137 4.25 -1.32 -0.21
N ASP A 138 3.34 -1.78 -1.07
CA ASP A 138 2.14 -1.04 -1.46
C ASP A 138 1.35 -0.58 -0.23
N GLU A 139 1.12 -1.48 0.73
CA GLU A 139 0.34 -1.24 1.93
C GLU A 139 0.97 -0.23 2.89
N SER A 140 2.24 -0.41 3.23
CA SER A 140 2.93 0.50 4.16
C SER A 140 3.07 1.89 3.56
N THR A 141 3.25 1.98 2.24
CA THR A 141 3.26 3.24 1.50
C THR A 141 1.89 3.90 1.50
N ALA A 142 0.83 3.15 1.18
CA ALA A 142 -0.53 3.67 1.14
C ALA A 142 -1.00 4.17 2.52
N VAL A 143 -0.78 3.40 3.58
CA VAL A 143 -1.16 3.81 4.94
C VAL A 143 -0.34 5.02 5.39
N ALA A 144 0.96 5.06 5.11
CA ALA A 144 1.83 6.17 5.49
C ALA A 144 1.46 7.48 4.76
N THR A 145 1.24 7.42 3.44
CA THR A 145 0.94 8.60 2.61
C THR A 145 -0.47 9.13 2.78
N ALA A 146 -1.37 8.36 3.40
CA ALA A 146 -2.69 8.82 3.80
C ALA A 146 -2.68 9.74 5.03
N GLN A 147 -1.56 9.80 5.77
CA GLN A 147 -1.43 10.64 6.98
C GLN A 147 -0.83 12.01 6.66
N ARG A 148 -1.11 12.98 7.52
CA ARG A 148 -0.67 14.38 7.41
C ARG A 148 0.54 14.65 8.28
N SER A 149 0.48 14.36 9.59
CA SER A 149 1.63 14.62 10.47
C SER A 149 2.74 13.60 10.24
N ARG A 150 4.00 14.06 10.32
CA ARG A 150 5.16 13.16 10.16
C ARG A 150 5.15 12.01 11.18
N ARG A 151 4.62 12.23 12.39
CA ARG A 151 4.52 11.20 13.43
C ARG A 151 3.53 10.11 13.01
N ALA A 152 2.36 10.49 12.51
CA ALA A 152 1.37 9.56 11.98
C ALA A 152 1.85 8.85 10.70
N VAL A 153 2.52 9.54 9.78
CA VAL A 153 3.15 8.93 8.59
C VAL A 153 4.11 7.82 8.99
N ARG A 154 5.01 8.08 9.95
CA ARG A 154 5.97 7.08 10.46
C ARG A 154 5.26 5.93 11.17
N ALA A 155 4.24 6.22 11.99
CA ALA A 155 3.45 5.19 12.65
C ALA A 155 2.76 4.29 11.62
N GLY A 156 2.07 4.88 10.64
CA GLY A 156 1.41 4.16 9.55
C GLY A 156 2.39 3.28 8.76
N PHE A 157 3.57 3.80 8.41
CA PHE A 157 4.60 3.04 7.72
C PHE A 157 5.09 1.82 8.52
N TRP A 158 5.54 2.05 9.75
CA TRP A 158 6.18 1.00 10.56
C TRP A 158 5.18 -0.04 11.07
N TRP A 159 4.02 0.39 11.57
CA TRP A 159 3.00 -0.56 12.05
C TRP A 159 2.45 -1.43 10.93
N THR A 160 2.25 -0.86 9.73
CA THR A 160 1.78 -1.64 8.58
C THR A 160 2.87 -2.57 8.08
N GLY A 161 4.09 -2.06 7.89
CA GLY A 161 5.21 -2.86 7.38
C GLY A 161 5.55 -4.03 8.30
N VAL A 162 5.75 -3.78 9.59
CA VAL A 162 6.08 -4.81 10.57
C VAL A 162 4.91 -5.77 10.80
N GLY A 163 3.69 -5.24 10.91
CA GLY A 163 2.49 -6.05 11.11
C GLY A 163 2.26 -7.03 9.95
N ILE A 164 2.36 -6.55 8.70
CA ILE A 164 2.29 -7.41 7.53
C ILE A 164 3.46 -8.39 7.53
N PHE A 165 4.69 -7.94 7.76
CA PHE A 165 5.85 -8.83 7.70
C PHE A 165 5.71 -10.03 8.65
N VAL A 166 5.29 -9.79 9.89
CA VAL A 166 5.08 -10.86 10.88
C VAL A 166 3.94 -11.78 10.44
N LEU A 167 2.76 -11.23 10.15
CA LEU A 167 1.59 -12.06 9.84
C LEU A 167 1.75 -12.78 8.49
N TRP A 168 2.29 -12.12 7.49
CA TRP A 168 2.57 -12.68 6.17
C TRP A 168 3.52 -13.88 6.27
N ASN A 169 4.64 -13.75 6.99
CA ASN A 169 5.58 -14.85 7.14
C ASN A 169 5.02 -15.99 7.99
N ALA A 170 4.24 -15.68 9.04
CA ALA A 170 3.55 -16.69 9.82
C ALA A 170 2.55 -17.48 8.95
N MET A 171 1.72 -16.78 8.17
CA MET A 171 0.75 -17.42 7.27
C MET A 171 1.42 -18.14 6.10
N THR A 172 2.55 -17.61 5.59
CA THR A 172 3.38 -18.30 4.59
C THR A 172 3.88 -19.63 5.12
N LEU A 173 4.37 -19.67 6.37
CA LEU A 173 4.78 -20.92 6.99
C LEU A 173 3.61 -21.90 7.11
N VAL A 174 2.45 -21.43 7.58
CA VAL A 174 1.23 -22.25 7.66
C VAL A 174 0.86 -22.82 6.29
N GLY A 175 0.86 -21.98 5.25
CA GLY A 175 0.52 -22.38 3.88
C GLY A 175 1.53 -23.36 3.30
N ALA A 176 2.82 -23.16 3.55
CA ALA A 176 3.89 -24.04 3.08
C ALA A 176 3.80 -25.42 3.77
N LEU A 177 3.63 -25.45 5.09
CA LEU A 177 3.46 -26.70 5.84
C LEU A 177 2.19 -27.44 5.41
N ALA A 178 1.08 -26.72 5.19
CA ALA A 178 -0.16 -27.32 4.70
C ALA A 178 0.01 -27.88 3.29
N GLY A 179 0.71 -27.16 2.40
CA GLY A 179 1.01 -27.63 1.04
C GLY A 179 1.91 -28.87 1.03
N ASP A 180 2.94 -28.90 1.86
CA ASP A 180 3.91 -29.99 1.98
C ASP A 180 3.27 -31.27 2.57
N ALA A 181 2.40 -31.11 3.57
CA ALA A 181 1.68 -32.22 4.19
C ALA A 181 0.69 -32.93 3.25
N LEU A 182 0.27 -32.29 2.16
CA LEU A 182 -0.71 -32.82 1.20
C LEU A 182 -0.10 -33.75 0.13
N GLY A 183 1.21 -34.03 0.18
CA GLY A 183 1.88 -34.94 -0.74
C GLY A 183 2.10 -34.28 -2.10
N ASP A 184 1.67 -34.91 -3.21
CA ASP A 184 1.70 -34.28 -4.54
C ASP A 184 0.45 -33.40 -4.73
N PRO A 185 0.55 -32.07 -4.63
CA PRO A 185 -0.63 -31.19 -4.71
C PRO A 185 -1.29 -31.23 -6.10
N ARG A 186 -0.53 -31.57 -7.15
CA ARG A 186 -1.04 -31.65 -8.53
C ARG A 186 -1.92 -32.86 -8.74
N ALA A 187 -1.64 -33.96 -8.03
CA ALA A 187 -2.44 -35.19 -8.12
C ALA A 187 -3.90 -34.99 -7.66
N TRP A 188 -4.15 -33.98 -6.82
CA TRP A 188 -5.46 -33.68 -6.23
C TRP A 188 -6.09 -32.38 -6.74
N GLY A 189 -5.47 -31.70 -7.72
CA GLY A 189 -5.92 -30.40 -8.22
C GLY A 189 -5.81 -29.26 -7.20
N LEU A 190 -4.94 -29.41 -6.19
CA LEU A 190 -4.76 -28.43 -5.13
C LEU A 190 -4.01 -27.17 -5.60
N ASP A 191 -3.35 -27.25 -6.74
CA ASP A 191 -2.78 -26.10 -7.45
C ASP A 191 -3.86 -25.10 -7.88
N ALA A 192 -4.95 -25.60 -8.49
CA ALA A 192 -6.11 -24.80 -8.84
C ALA A 192 -6.85 -24.30 -7.60
N ALA A 193 -6.96 -25.12 -6.54
CA ALA A 193 -7.60 -24.72 -5.29
C ALA A 193 -6.82 -23.61 -4.56
N ALA A 194 -5.49 -23.69 -4.50
CA ALA A 194 -4.65 -22.66 -3.90
C ALA A 194 -4.74 -21.34 -4.67
N ALA A 195 -4.75 -21.39 -6.01
CA ALA A 195 -4.96 -20.21 -6.85
C ALA A 195 -6.39 -19.63 -6.69
N ALA A 196 -7.41 -20.48 -6.59
CA ALA A 196 -8.79 -20.04 -6.35
C ALA A 196 -8.95 -19.42 -4.96
N ALA A 197 -8.34 -19.99 -3.93
CA ALA A 197 -8.32 -19.43 -2.58
C ALA A 197 -7.62 -18.06 -2.56
N PHE A 198 -6.48 -17.93 -3.25
CA PHE A 198 -5.83 -16.63 -3.44
C PHE A 198 -6.77 -15.60 -4.10
N LEU A 199 -7.45 -15.98 -5.18
CA LEU A 199 -8.38 -15.08 -5.87
C LEU A 199 -9.58 -14.72 -5.00
N ALA A 200 -10.16 -15.66 -4.27
CA ALA A 200 -11.27 -15.42 -3.36
C ALA A 200 -10.86 -14.47 -2.23
N LEU A 201 -9.66 -14.65 -1.70
CA LEU A 201 -9.07 -13.79 -0.70
C LEU A 201 -8.79 -12.39 -1.26
N LEU A 202 -8.25 -12.28 -2.48
CA LEU A 202 -7.92 -11.02 -3.15
C LEU A 202 -9.16 -10.24 -3.63
N TRP A 203 -10.26 -10.93 -3.94
CA TRP A 203 -11.45 -10.35 -4.58
C TRP A 203 -12.02 -9.10 -3.88
N PRO A 204 -12.16 -9.07 -2.53
CA PRO A 204 -12.63 -7.88 -1.83
C PRO A 204 -11.73 -6.64 -2.01
N ARG A 205 -10.44 -6.81 -2.34
CA ARG A 205 -9.52 -5.70 -2.65
C ARG A 205 -9.66 -5.19 -4.07
N LEU A 206 -10.27 -5.96 -4.97
CA LEU A 206 -10.63 -5.58 -6.34
C LEU A 206 -12.06 -5.01 -6.41
N ALA A 207 -12.49 -4.24 -5.41
CA ALA A 207 -13.88 -3.77 -5.32
C ALA A 207 -14.26 -2.79 -6.44
N ALA A 208 -13.30 -2.03 -6.97
CA ALA A 208 -13.58 -1.09 -8.06
C ALA A 208 -13.67 -1.80 -9.41
N ARG A 209 -14.74 -1.52 -10.17
CA ARG A 209 -14.96 -2.12 -11.51
C ARG A 209 -13.80 -1.88 -12.48
N ALA A 210 -13.13 -0.73 -12.38
CA ALA A 210 -11.92 -0.47 -13.15
C ALA A 210 -10.78 -1.45 -12.82
N MET A 211 -10.57 -1.78 -11.54
CA MET A 211 -9.58 -2.77 -11.11
C MET A 211 -9.92 -4.18 -11.60
N GLN A 212 -11.20 -4.55 -11.55
CA GLN A 212 -11.69 -5.84 -12.07
C GLN A 212 -11.49 -5.96 -13.58
N LEU A 213 -11.82 -4.93 -14.36
CA LEU A 213 -11.60 -4.91 -15.81
C LEU A 213 -10.10 -4.96 -16.16
N THR A 214 -9.27 -4.27 -15.38
CA THR A 214 -7.81 -4.29 -15.55
C THR A 214 -7.26 -5.68 -15.28
N ALA A 215 -7.70 -6.32 -14.19
CA ALA A 215 -7.35 -7.69 -13.85
C ALA A 215 -7.81 -8.68 -14.93
N ALA A 216 -9.04 -8.56 -15.42
CA ALA A 216 -9.56 -9.41 -16.49
C ALA A 216 -8.76 -9.27 -17.79
N ALA A 217 -8.39 -8.04 -18.17
CA ALA A 217 -7.55 -7.79 -19.35
C ALA A 217 -6.14 -8.39 -19.18
N ALA A 218 -5.53 -8.22 -18.01
CA ALA A 218 -4.22 -8.78 -17.69
C ALA A 218 -4.24 -10.33 -17.72
N VAL A 219 -5.28 -10.95 -17.15
CA VAL A 219 -5.48 -12.41 -17.20
C VAL A 219 -5.66 -12.89 -18.62
N LEU A 220 -6.49 -12.22 -19.43
CA LEU A 220 -6.71 -12.58 -20.83
C LEU A 220 -5.39 -12.56 -21.62
N VAL A 221 -4.60 -11.50 -21.49
CA VAL A 221 -3.30 -11.40 -22.17
C VAL A 221 -2.34 -12.49 -21.70
N ALA A 222 -2.27 -12.77 -20.40
CA ALA A 222 -1.43 -13.86 -19.88
C ALA A 222 -1.85 -15.22 -20.48
N VAL A 223 -3.15 -15.54 -20.44
CA VAL A 223 -3.70 -16.81 -20.93
C VAL A 223 -3.42 -17.01 -22.42
N LEU A 224 -3.56 -15.96 -23.23
CA LEU A 224 -3.28 -16.01 -24.66
C LEU A 224 -1.78 -16.21 -24.97
N LEU A 225 -0.89 -15.75 -24.08
CA LEU A 225 0.56 -15.88 -24.26
C LEU A 225 1.14 -17.20 -23.73
N ILE A 226 0.49 -17.86 -22.76
CA ILE A 226 0.95 -19.14 -22.19
C ILE A 226 1.35 -20.19 -23.25
N PRO A 227 0.58 -20.45 -24.33
CA PRO A 227 0.94 -21.52 -25.27
C PRO A 227 2.11 -21.17 -26.21
N VAL A 228 2.49 -19.90 -26.33
CA VAL A 228 3.42 -19.43 -27.37
C VAL A 228 4.65 -18.70 -26.83
N ALA A 229 4.62 -18.24 -25.58
CA ALA A 229 5.67 -17.42 -25.01
C ALA A 229 6.50 -18.19 -23.97
N PRO A 230 7.81 -17.90 -23.84
CA PRO A 230 8.64 -18.45 -22.78
C PRO A 230 8.12 -18.10 -21.37
N GLY A 231 8.45 -18.94 -20.38
CA GLY A 231 8.13 -18.70 -18.98
C GLY A 231 8.58 -17.30 -18.52
N GLY A 232 7.68 -16.56 -17.86
CA GLY A 232 7.88 -15.17 -17.41
C GLY A 232 7.33 -14.11 -18.34
N VAL A 233 7.32 -14.33 -19.66
CA VAL A 233 6.77 -13.36 -20.61
C VAL A 233 5.27 -13.09 -20.39
N PRO A 234 4.41 -14.11 -20.16
CA PRO A 234 3.00 -13.86 -19.85
C PRO A 234 2.78 -12.97 -18.62
N VAL A 235 3.60 -13.14 -17.57
CA VAL A 235 3.51 -12.36 -16.32
C VAL A 235 3.94 -10.91 -16.55
N LEU A 236 5.04 -10.69 -17.28
CA LEU A 236 5.51 -9.37 -17.67
C LEU A 236 4.49 -8.63 -18.53
N ALA A 237 3.89 -9.31 -19.50
CA ALA A 237 2.86 -8.74 -20.36
C ALA A 237 1.60 -8.34 -19.55
N ALA A 238 1.15 -9.19 -18.62
CA ALA A 238 0.05 -8.88 -17.72
C ALA A 238 0.34 -7.65 -16.84
N ALA A 239 1.55 -7.55 -16.30
CA ALA A 239 1.99 -6.39 -15.53
C ALA A 239 2.00 -5.11 -16.39
N ALA A 240 2.49 -5.19 -17.63
CA ALA A 240 2.49 -4.06 -18.57
C ALA A 240 1.07 -3.57 -18.91
N VAL A 241 0.12 -4.49 -19.11
CA VAL A 241 -1.31 -4.14 -19.32
C VAL A 241 -1.85 -3.34 -18.13
N ALA A 242 -1.59 -3.80 -16.90
CA ALA A 242 -2.03 -3.10 -15.70
C ALA A 242 -1.44 -1.68 -15.58
N ILE A 243 -0.15 -1.53 -15.92
CA ILE A 243 0.52 -0.22 -15.95
C ILE A 243 -0.12 0.70 -16.99
N VAL A 244 -0.30 0.24 -18.23
CA VAL A 244 -0.86 1.05 -19.32
C VAL A 244 -2.27 1.53 -18.98
N ILE A 245 -3.13 0.62 -18.51
CA ILE A 245 -4.50 0.97 -18.12
C ILE A 245 -4.50 1.96 -16.94
N GLY A 246 -3.66 1.73 -15.93
CA GLY A 246 -3.52 2.64 -14.79
C GLY A 246 -3.05 4.04 -15.18
N GLN A 247 -2.13 4.16 -16.14
CA GLN A 247 -1.65 5.45 -16.67
C GLN A 247 -2.76 6.19 -17.43
N VAL A 248 -3.56 5.48 -18.23
CA VAL A 248 -4.68 6.08 -18.96
C VAL A 248 -5.77 6.57 -18.01
N ASP A 249 -6.11 5.79 -16.98
CA ASP A 249 -7.09 6.19 -15.96
C ASP A 249 -6.62 7.40 -15.15
N ALA A 250 -5.34 7.41 -14.73
CA ALA A 250 -4.76 8.55 -14.02
C ALA A 250 -4.79 9.85 -14.84
N ARG A 251 -4.50 9.78 -16.15
CA ARG A 251 -4.57 10.93 -17.06
C ARG A 251 -5.99 11.47 -17.22
N ARG A 252 -7.00 10.60 -17.31
CA ARG A 252 -8.41 10.99 -17.42
C ARG A 252 -8.92 11.73 -16.18
N ARG A 253 -8.40 11.39 -14.99
CA ARG A 253 -8.76 12.07 -13.74
C ARG A 253 -8.07 13.42 -13.56
N HIS A 254 -6.97 13.65 -14.27
CA HIS A 254 -6.18 14.89 -14.23
C HIS A 254 -6.51 15.88 -15.35
N ASP A 255 -7.54 15.63 -16.17
CA ASP A 255 -7.99 16.57 -17.20
C ASP A 255 -9.14 17.45 -16.67
N PRO A 256 -8.90 18.71 -16.26
CA PRO A 256 -9.90 19.58 -15.66
C PRO A 256 -10.85 20.20 -16.70
N SER A 257 -10.74 19.85 -17.98
CA SER A 257 -11.48 20.51 -19.07
C SER A 257 -12.79 19.82 -19.50
N GLY A 258 -13.15 18.69 -18.89
CA GLY A 258 -14.34 17.92 -19.25
C GLY A 258 -15.56 18.13 -18.33
N GLY A 259 -16.26 19.27 -18.46
CA GLY A 259 -17.68 19.36 -18.07
C GLY A 259 -18.02 20.26 -16.88
N SER A 260 -17.97 21.58 -17.08
CA SER A 260 -18.91 22.48 -16.41
C SER A 260 -19.56 23.35 -17.48
N SER A 261 -20.62 22.83 -18.09
CA SER A 261 -21.61 23.66 -18.75
C SER A 261 -22.41 24.38 -17.67
N ALA A 262 -21.87 25.50 -17.18
CA ALA A 262 -22.63 26.43 -16.35
C ALA A 262 -23.85 26.91 -17.16
N PRO A 263 -25.07 26.88 -16.59
CA PRO A 263 -26.23 27.42 -17.28
C PRO A 263 -26.06 28.94 -17.48
N PRO A 264 -26.67 29.53 -18.52
CA PRO A 264 -26.57 30.96 -18.75
C PRO A 264 -27.21 31.68 -17.56
N VAL A 265 -26.45 32.58 -16.94
CA VAL A 265 -26.99 33.52 -15.96
C VAL A 265 -27.81 34.54 -16.75
N ASP A 266 -29.13 34.33 -16.81
CA ASP A 266 -30.05 35.34 -17.31
C ASP A 266 -30.00 36.55 -16.38
N GLY A 267 -29.40 37.63 -16.89
CA GLY A 267 -29.38 38.91 -16.23
C GLY A 267 -30.78 39.50 -16.16
N HIS A 268 -31.40 39.43 -14.98
CA HIS A 268 -32.50 40.32 -14.61
C HIS A 268 -31.98 41.31 -13.57
N LEU A 269 -31.35 42.38 -14.08
CA LEU A 269 -31.18 43.61 -13.32
C LEU A 269 -32.57 44.17 -13.01
N GLY A 270 -32.81 44.38 -11.72
CA GLY A 270 -34.00 45.04 -11.22
C GLY A 270 -34.18 46.40 -11.87
N LYS A 271 -35.41 46.64 -12.35
CA LYS A 271 -35.94 47.99 -12.47
C LYS A 271 -36.66 48.31 -11.18
N GLU A 272 -36.01 49.09 -10.34
CA GLU A 272 -36.70 50.00 -9.43
C GLU A 272 -37.29 51.14 -10.28
N SER A 273 -38.62 51.31 -10.24
CA SER A 273 -39.25 52.64 -10.30
C SER A 273 -40.75 52.54 -9.94
N SER A 274 -41.13 53.39 -8.99
CA SER A 274 -42.47 53.75 -8.51
C SER A 274 -43.10 52.89 -7.42
#